data_AF-A0A7S3IC83-F1
#
_entry.id   AF-A0A7S3IC83-F1
#
_cell.length_a   1.000
_cell.length_b   1.000
_cell.length_c   1.000
_cell.angle_alpha   90.00
_cell.angle_beta   90.00
_cell.angle_gamma   90.00
#
_symmetry.space_group_name_H-M   'P 1'
#
loop_
_entity.id
_entity.type
_entity.pdbx_description
1 polymer ?
#
loop_
_entity_poly.entity_id
_entity_poly.type
_entity_poly.pdbx_seq_one_letter_code
_entity_poly.pdbx_strand_id
1 'polypeptide(L)'
;MLTEKSKATGPLLQPILDAGAIPLVRGNVPQASLGFHCFNYLWGTSKNPLDRTRVCGGSSGGDAGLVKSRCVPIAVGADIGGSIRIPASFTGLVGFKPTQGRMLSIGMAAPRTIGFDLGFGHFKAAAGPLAHSVQDCVEFFKLLCQGKSEEETPFLATTSFKDDKYKSVLDNRSGLKIGYIEEIPYLPVSPAVKRAMRQ
;
A
#
# COMPACT_ATOMS: atom_id res chain seq x y z
N MET A 1 -3.44 20.05 -10.08
CA MET A 1 -3.94 18.69 -10.35
C MET A 1 -4.42 17.98 -9.07
N LEU A 2 -5.27 18.65 -8.29
CA LEU A 2 -6.15 18.13 -7.23
C LEU A 2 -7.47 18.94 -7.20
N THR A 3 -7.63 19.87 -8.14
CA THR A 3 -8.75 20.82 -8.26
C THR A 3 -9.88 20.27 -9.14
N GLU A 4 -9.62 19.22 -9.90
CA GLU A 4 -10.61 18.57 -10.74
C GLU A 4 -11.11 17.30 -10.07
N LYS A 5 -12.42 17.19 -9.94
CA LYS A 5 -13.07 15.99 -9.42
C LYS A 5 -12.99 14.89 -10.49
N SER A 6 -12.70 13.66 -10.07
CA SER A 6 -12.83 12.50 -10.95
C SER A 6 -14.27 12.38 -11.44
N LYS A 7 -14.46 12.00 -12.70
CA LYS A 7 -15.78 11.76 -13.29
C LYS A 7 -16.31 10.34 -13.03
N ALA A 8 -15.44 9.43 -12.62
CA ALA A 8 -15.77 8.04 -12.36
C ALA A 8 -14.92 7.46 -11.22
N THR A 9 -15.42 6.38 -10.64
CA THR A 9 -14.66 5.54 -9.70
C THR A 9 -13.57 4.78 -10.45
N GLY A 10 -12.39 4.66 -9.84
CA GLY A 10 -11.30 3.87 -10.43
C GLY A 10 -11.63 2.36 -10.42
N PRO A 11 -11.40 1.63 -11.53
CA PRO A 11 -11.69 0.19 -11.61
C PRO A 11 -11.02 -0.67 -10.54
N LEU A 12 -9.88 -0.21 -10.00
CA LEU A 12 -9.20 -0.83 -8.85
C LEU A 12 -10.13 -1.02 -7.63
N LEU A 13 -11.07 -0.10 -7.40
CA LEU A 13 -11.97 -0.15 -6.24
C LEU A 13 -13.25 -0.93 -6.53
N GLN A 14 -13.54 -1.26 -7.79
CA GLN A 14 -14.79 -1.95 -8.13
C GLN A 14 -15.01 -3.26 -7.35
N PRO A 15 -14.00 -4.12 -7.15
CA PRO A 15 -14.22 -5.42 -6.49
C PRO A 15 -14.63 -5.28 -5.02
N ILE A 16 -14.09 -4.28 -4.33
CA ILE A 16 -14.45 -4.03 -2.93
C ILE A 16 -15.83 -3.37 -2.84
N LEU A 17 -16.20 -2.54 -3.83
CA LEU A 17 -17.55 -1.96 -3.91
C LEU A 17 -18.60 -3.02 -4.19
N ASP A 18 -18.33 -3.94 -5.11
CA ASP A 18 -19.21 -5.07 -5.42
C ASP A 18 -19.39 -6.00 -4.21
N ALA A 19 -18.36 -6.10 -3.36
CA ALA A 19 -18.42 -6.81 -2.09
C ALA A 19 -19.13 -6.04 -0.96
N GLY A 20 -19.64 -4.83 -1.23
CA GLY A 20 -20.38 -4.00 -0.28
C GLY A 20 -19.54 -3.08 0.59
N ALA A 21 -18.26 -2.87 0.28
CA ALA A 21 -17.43 -1.90 1.00
C ALA A 21 -17.91 -0.46 0.75
N ILE A 22 -17.82 0.38 1.79
CA ILE A 22 -18.21 1.79 1.74
C ILE A 22 -16.94 2.66 1.86
N PRO A 23 -16.46 3.31 0.79
CA PRO A 23 -15.35 4.26 0.89
C PRO A 23 -15.76 5.48 1.70
N LEU A 24 -15.10 5.70 2.84
CA LEU A 24 -15.47 6.78 3.77
C LEU A 24 -14.68 8.06 3.55
N VAL A 25 -13.35 7.93 3.41
CA VAL A 25 -12.42 9.05 3.42
C VAL A 25 -11.20 8.74 2.56
N ARG A 26 -10.50 9.78 2.12
CA ARG A 26 -9.20 9.68 1.44
C ARG A 26 -8.11 10.21 2.38
N GLY A 27 -7.07 9.40 2.63
CA GLY A 27 -5.92 9.84 3.38
C GLY A 27 -5.13 10.93 2.66
N ASN A 28 -4.51 11.81 3.45
CA ASN A 28 -3.55 12.79 2.96
C ASN A 28 -2.29 12.11 2.39
N VAL A 29 -1.62 12.75 1.44
CA VAL A 29 -0.40 12.28 0.76
C VAL A 29 0.66 13.39 0.75
N PRO A 30 1.97 13.09 0.64
CA PRO A 30 2.97 14.13 0.40
C PRO A 30 2.73 14.86 -0.91
N GLN A 31 3.32 16.05 -1.05
CA GLN A 31 3.30 16.79 -2.30
C GLN A 31 3.71 15.88 -3.47
N ALA A 32 2.87 15.84 -4.52
CA ALA A 32 3.04 14.97 -5.68
C ALA A 32 3.15 13.46 -5.38
N SER A 33 2.78 13.00 -4.18
CA SER A 33 2.97 11.61 -3.73
C SER A 33 4.45 11.15 -3.71
N LEU A 34 5.41 12.08 -3.80
CA LEU A 34 6.85 11.81 -3.86
C LEU A 34 7.53 12.18 -2.55
N GLY A 35 7.35 11.33 -1.54
CA GLY A 35 8.01 11.50 -0.25
C GLY A 35 7.76 10.36 0.72
N PHE A 36 8.75 10.10 1.58
CA PHE A 36 8.66 9.12 2.69
C PHE A 36 8.11 9.75 3.98
N HIS A 37 7.78 11.03 3.95
CA HIS A 37 6.99 11.75 4.93
C HIS A 37 5.64 12.14 4.29
N CYS A 38 4.64 12.53 5.07
CA CYS A 38 3.32 12.88 4.55
C CYS A 38 2.98 14.34 4.89
N PHE A 39 3.45 15.25 4.04
CA PHE A 39 3.22 16.69 4.12
C PHE A 39 3.00 17.29 2.73
N ASN A 40 2.05 18.23 2.63
CA ASN A 40 1.89 19.10 1.46
C ASN A 40 1.36 20.46 1.90
N TYR A 41 1.44 21.45 1.01
CA TYR A 41 1.04 22.83 1.31
C TYR A 41 -0.47 23.05 1.41
N LEU A 42 -1.30 22.08 1.01
CA LEU A 42 -2.77 22.21 1.04
C LEU A 42 -3.36 21.75 2.37
N TRP A 43 -2.89 20.62 2.90
CA TRP A 43 -3.44 19.97 4.09
C TRP A 43 -2.44 19.85 5.25
N GLY A 44 -1.19 20.27 5.05
CA GLY A 44 -0.14 20.18 6.05
C GLY A 44 0.30 18.73 6.30
N THR A 45 0.82 18.50 7.51
CA THR A 45 1.46 17.24 7.91
C THR A 45 0.48 16.25 8.52
N SER A 46 0.48 15.00 8.04
CA SER A 46 -0.14 13.88 8.72
C SER A 46 0.70 13.47 9.93
N LYS A 47 0.20 13.82 11.13
CA LYS A 47 0.86 13.53 12.42
C LYS A 47 0.59 12.10 12.85
N ASN A 48 1.61 11.42 13.37
CA ASN A 48 1.53 10.03 13.78
C ASN A 48 0.61 9.88 15.01
N PRO A 49 -0.40 8.99 14.99
CA PRO A 49 -1.28 8.78 16.14
C PRO A 49 -0.56 8.24 17.38
N LEU A 50 0.59 7.58 17.21
CA LEU A 50 1.43 7.08 18.30
C LEU A 50 2.22 8.19 19.01
N ASP A 51 2.57 9.25 18.28
CA ASP A 51 3.33 10.40 18.77
C ASP A 51 3.12 11.58 17.80
N ARG A 52 2.35 12.58 18.24
CA ARG A 52 1.97 13.73 17.39
C ARG A 52 3.13 14.65 17.02
N THR A 53 4.32 14.45 17.59
CA THR A 53 5.55 15.15 17.18
C THR A 53 6.22 14.50 15.96
N ARG A 54 5.75 13.32 15.55
CA ARG A 54 6.30 12.52 14.44
C ARG A 54 5.37 12.47 13.24
N VAL A 55 5.92 12.09 12.09
CA VAL A 55 5.17 11.85 10.85
C VAL A 55 4.65 10.41 10.80
N CYS A 56 3.55 10.19 10.08
CA CYS A 56 3.03 8.83 9.79
C CYS A 56 3.90 8.01 8.82
N GLY A 57 4.98 8.56 8.28
CA GLY A 57 5.64 8.01 7.08
C GLY A 57 4.88 8.39 5.80
N GLY A 58 5.26 7.83 4.65
CA GLY A 58 4.66 8.19 3.36
C GLY A 58 5.05 7.27 2.20
N SER A 59 4.38 7.35 1.06
CA SER A 59 3.38 8.40 0.72
C SER A 59 1.96 8.16 1.26
N SER A 60 1.57 6.92 1.59
CA SER A 60 0.23 6.58 2.14
C SER A 60 0.09 6.91 3.64
N GLY A 61 0.70 8.00 4.10
CA GLY A 61 0.81 8.35 5.52
C GLY A 61 -0.52 8.77 6.14
N GLY A 62 -1.37 9.46 5.38
CA GLY A 62 -2.72 9.80 5.85
C GLY A 62 -3.59 8.56 6.05
N ASP A 63 -3.52 7.61 5.10
CA ASP A 63 -4.25 6.34 5.19
C ASP A 63 -3.80 5.52 6.41
N ALA A 64 -2.49 5.40 6.62
CA ALA A 64 -1.95 4.72 7.79
C ALA A 64 -2.35 5.42 9.11
N GLY A 65 -2.37 6.76 9.13
CA GLY A 65 -2.84 7.52 10.29
C GLY A 65 -4.32 7.25 10.60
N LEU A 66 -5.18 7.20 9.58
CA LEU A 66 -6.61 6.90 9.72
C LEU A 66 -6.84 5.46 10.22
N VAL A 67 -6.16 4.48 9.64
CA VAL A 67 -6.24 3.08 10.09
C VAL A 67 -5.74 2.96 11.52
N LYS A 68 -4.57 3.53 11.83
CA LYS A 68 -3.97 3.44 13.17
C LYS A 68 -4.84 4.08 14.25
N SER A 69 -5.51 5.19 13.93
CA SER A 69 -6.46 5.86 14.81
C SER A 69 -7.83 5.18 14.89
N ARG A 70 -8.02 4.05 14.17
CA ARG A 70 -9.29 3.31 14.06
C ARG A 70 -10.44 4.12 13.46
N CYS A 71 -10.14 5.18 12.70
CA CYS A 71 -11.15 5.92 11.95
C CYS A 71 -11.71 5.09 10.79
N VAL A 72 -10.88 4.22 10.23
CA VAL A 72 -11.27 3.19 9.25
C VAL A 72 -10.59 1.87 9.62
N PRO A 73 -11.19 0.70 9.33
CA PRO A 73 -10.60 -0.59 9.67
C PRO A 73 -9.44 -0.97 8.73
N ILE A 74 -9.47 -0.47 7.49
CA ILE A 74 -8.53 -0.81 6.43
C ILE A 74 -8.43 0.33 5.42
N ALA A 75 -7.29 0.44 4.74
CA ALA A 75 -7.10 1.39 3.65
C ALA A 75 -6.35 0.77 2.48
N VAL A 76 -6.51 1.39 1.30
CA VAL A 76 -5.80 1.02 0.06
C VAL A 76 -4.67 2.01 -0.20
N GLY A 77 -3.44 1.57 -0.02
CA GLY A 77 -2.25 2.36 -0.35
C GLY A 77 -1.70 2.04 -1.74
N ALA A 78 -0.67 2.79 -2.14
CA ALA A 78 0.08 2.57 -3.37
C ALA A 78 1.59 2.57 -3.06
N ASP A 79 2.35 1.61 -3.58
CA ASP A 79 3.78 1.47 -3.27
C ASP A 79 4.61 1.19 -4.52
N ILE A 80 5.49 2.16 -4.83
CA ILE A 80 6.56 2.04 -5.83
C ILE A 80 7.93 1.87 -5.14
N GLY A 81 8.19 2.66 -4.09
CA GLY A 81 9.48 2.72 -3.40
C GLY A 81 9.40 2.53 -1.89
N GLY A 82 8.27 2.07 -1.36
CA GLY A 82 8.04 1.87 0.09
C GLY A 82 6.75 2.46 0.62
N SER A 83 5.93 3.11 -0.22
CA SER A 83 4.82 3.95 0.23
C SER A 83 3.63 3.25 0.92
N ILE A 84 3.60 1.92 0.99
CA ILE A 84 2.73 1.14 1.90
C ILE A 84 3.55 0.71 3.12
N ARG A 85 4.74 0.16 2.88
CA ARG A 85 5.60 -0.45 3.92
C ARG A 85 6.16 0.54 4.94
N ILE A 86 6.59 1.71 4.49
CA ILE A 86 7.14 2.79 5.32
C ILE A 86 6.07 3.31 6.29
N PRO A 87 4.88 3.76 5.84
CA PRO A 87 3.89 4.23 6.79
C PRO A 87 3.33 3.12 7.69
N ALA A 88 3.27 1.87 7.21
CA ALA A 88 2.95 0.73 8.07
C ALA A 88 3.97 0.56 9.21
N SER A 89 5.26 0.60 8.88
CA SER A 89 6.34 0.53 9.88
C SER A 89 6.29 1.68 10.88
N PHE A 90 6.06 2.91 10.41
CA PHE A 90 6.06 4.11 11.27
C PHE A 90 4.84 4.17 12.21
N THR A 91 3.71 3.61 11.80
CA THR A 91 2.47 3.63 12.58
C THR A 91 2.19 2.31 13.30
N GLY A 92 3.05 1.30 13.16
CA GLY A 92 2.85 -0.02 13.75
C GLY A 92 1.59 -0.69 13.22
N LEU A 93 1.47 -0.76 11.90
CA LEU A 93 0.43 -1.47 11.15
C LEU A 93 1.06 -2.56 10.28
N VAL A 94 0.22 -3.41 9.71
CA VAL A 94 0.59 -4.34 8.64
C VAL A 94 0.31 -3.67 7.30
N GLY A 95 1.31 -3.67 6.41
CA GLY A 95 1.16 -3.18 5.04
C GLY A 95 1.67 -4.21 4.04
N PHE A 96 0.83 -4.57 3.06
CA PHE A 96 1.19 -5.54 2.04
C PHE A 96 1.31 -4.87 0.66
N LYS A 97 2.51 -4.92 0.08
CA LYS A 97 2.74 -4.54 -1.31
C LYS A 97 2.78 -5.81 -2.17
N PRO A 98 1.77 -6.07 -3.02
CA PRO A 98 1.80 -7.21 -3.92
C PRO A 98 2.88 -7.07 -5.00
N THR A 99 3.03 -8.12 -5.80
CA THR A 99 3.85 -8.08 -7.01
C THR A 99 3.32 -7.01 -7.97
N GLN A 100 4.22 -6.29 -8.63
CA GLN A 100 3.85 -5.35 -9.69
C GLN A 100 3.04 -6.08 -10.77
N GLY A 101 1.98 -5.44 -11.27
CA GLY A 101 1.08 -6.06 -12.25
C GLY A 101 0.11 -7.09 -11.68
N ARG A 102 0.06 -7.28 -10.35
CA ARG A 102 -0.96 -8.12 -9.71
C ARG A 102 -2.31 -7.42 -9.56
N MET A 103 -2.30 -6.10 -9.52
CA MET A 103 -3.47 -5.25 -9.32
C MET A 103 -3.62 -4.28 -10.49
N LEU A 104 -4.87 -3.96 -10.83
CA LEU A 104 -5.16 -2.87 -11.76
C LEU A 104 -4.56 -1.57 -11.22
N SER A 105 -3.86 -0.84 -12.08
CA SER A 105 -3.36 0.51 -11.76
C SER A 105 -4.18 1.61 -12.45
N ILE A 106 -5.22 1.21 -13.19
CA ILE A 106 -6.14 2.12 -13.88
C ILE A 106 -6.95 2.89 -12.83
N GLY A 107 -7.10 4.20 -13.04
CA GLY A 107 -7.76 5.10 -12.09
C GLY A 107 -6.90 5.52 -10.90
N MET A 108 -5.68 4.98 -10.75
CA MET A 108 -4.72 5.51 -9.77
C MET A 108 -4.14 6.83 -10.28
N ALA A 109 -4.50 7.91 -9.59
CA ALA A 109 -3.93 9.22 -9.85
C ALA A 109 -2.42 9.19 -9.58
N ALA A 110 -1.65 9.63 -10.56
CA ALA A 110 -0.22 9.85 -10.45
C ALA A 110 0.06 11.31 -10.79
N PRO A 111 1.19 11.89 -10.34
CA PRO A 111 1.66 13.20 -10.78
C PRO A 111 2.13 13.16 -12.25
N ARG A 112 1.29 12.66 -13.16
CA ARG A 112 1.49 12.62 -14.60
C ARG A 112 0.81 13.85 -15.20
N THR A 113 1.50 14.98 -15.20
CA THR A 113 1.21 16.01 -16.20
C THR A 113 1.63 15.50 -17.56
N ILE A 114 0.84 15.83 -18.58
CA ILE A 114 1.20 15.68 -19.99
C ILE A 114 2.63 16.20 -20.17
N GLY A 115 3.56 15.32 -20.59
CA GLY A 115 4.99 15.64 -20.75
C GLY A 115 5.93 15.21 -19.63
N PHE A 116 5.42 14.69 -18.50
CA PHE A 116 6.23 14.14 -17.40
C PHE A 116 6.18 12.60 -17.42
N ASP A 117 6.61 11.99 -18.53
CA ASP A 117 6.94 10.57 -18.55
C ASP A 117 8.33 10.41 -17.94
N LEU A 118 8.38 10.13 -16.63
CA LEU A 118 9.63 9.94 -15.88
C LEU A 118 10.43 8.69 -16.32
N GLY A 119 10.06 8.01 -17.40
CA GLY A 119 10.66 6.73 -17.79
C GLY A 119 10.36 5.61 -16.78
N PHE A 120 9.44 5.84 -15.83
CA PHE A 120 8.99 4.84 -14.86
C PHE A 120 8.04 3.80 -15.46
N GLY A 121 7.96 3.67 -16.79
CA GLY A 121 7.18 2.62 -17.46
C GLY A 121 7.51 1.21 -16.94
N HIS A 122 8.76 1.02 -16.47
CA HIS A 122 9.23 -0.24 -15.89
C HIS A 122 8.93 -0.40 -14.39
N PHE A 123 8.81 0.69 -13.63
CA PHE A 123 8.55 0.67 -12.18
C PHE A 123 7.16 1.20 -11.88
N LYS A 124 6.18 0.31 -11.81
CA LYS A 124 4.78 0.68 -11.57
C LYS A 124 4.44 0.53 -10.09
N ALA A 125 3.67 1.48 -9.57
CA ALA A 125 3.12 1.36 -8.22
C ALA A 125 2.20 0.13 -8.13
N ALA A 126 2.31 -0.59 -7.02
CA ALA A 126 1.40 -1.67 -6.67
C ALA A 126 0.43 -1.18 -5.60
N ALA A 127 -0.87 -1.35 -5.85
CA ALA A 127 -1.91 -1.09 -4.85
C ALA A 127 -1.99 -2.26 -3.86
N GLY A 128 -2.20 -1.97 -2.58
CA GLY A 128 -2.29 -3.00 -1.55
C GLY A 128 -2.82 -2.49 -0.22
N PRO A 129 -3.18 -3.42 0.70
CA PRO A 129 -3.85 -3.08 1.94
C PRO A 129 -2.90 -2.57 3.03
N LEU A 130 -3.46 -1.72 3.90
CA LEU A 130 -2.94 -1.29 5.20
C LEU A 130 -3.99 -1.61 6.27
N ALA A 131 -3.63 -2.44 7.25
CA ALA A 131 -4.55 -2.90 8.30
C ALA A 131 -3.84 -3.18 9.63
N HIS A 132 -4.60 -3.51 10.68
CA HIS A 132 -4.05 -3.87 11.99
C HIS A 132 -3.54 -5.32 12.07
N SER A 133 -3.96 -6.19 11.15
CA SER A 133 -3.58 -7.60 11.17
C SER A 133 -3.19 -8.11 9.77
N VAL A 134 -2.39 -9.18 9.75
CA VAL A 134 -2.07 -9.90 8.50
C VAL A 134 -3.34 -10.50 7.89
N GLN A 135 -4.26 -10.99 8.73
CA GLN A 135 -5.51 -11.59 8.28
C GLN A 135 -6.37 -10.57 7.52
N ASP A 136 -6.52 -9.35 8.04
CA ASP A 136 -7.30 -8.30 7.36
C ASP A 136 -6.68 -7.92 6.01
N CYS A 137 -5.35 -7.80 5.97
CA CYS A 137 -4.63 -7.58 4.71
C CYS A 137 -4.87 -8.72 3.71
N VAL A 138 -4.89 -9.97 4.16
CA VAL A 138 -5.13 -11.14 3.30
C VAL A 138 -6.56 -11.12 2.75
N GLU A 139 -7.57 -10.98 3.60
CA GLU A 139 -8.97 -10.99 3.18
C GLU A 139 -9.29 -9.83 2.23
N PHE A 140 -8.80 -8.63 2.53
CA PHE A 140 -8.97 -7.49 1.64
C PHE A 140 -8.23 -7.66 0.31
N PHE A 141 -7.03 -8.25 0.35
CA PHE A 141 -6.28 -8.52 -0.87
C PHE A 141 -6.96 -9.60 -1.75
N LYS A 142 -7.66 -10.57 -1.16
CA LYS A 142 -8.50 -11.52 -1.91
C LYS A 142 -9.60 -10.80 -2.68
N LEU A 143 -10.31 -9.88 -2.04
CA LEU A 143 -11.35 -9.08 -2.71
C LEU A 143 -10.78 -8.26 -3.86
N LEU A 144 -9.66 -7.58 -3.63
CA LEU A 144 -8.95 -6.85 -4.68
C LEU A 144 -8.59 -7.75 -5.88
N CYS A 145 -8.17 -9.00 -5.64
CA CYS A 145 -7.86 -9.96 -6.70
C CYS A 145 -9.09 -10.45 -7.50
N GLN A 146 -10.32 -10.15 -7.08
CA GLN A 146 -11.55 -10.48 -7.82
C GLN A 146 -11.87 -9.46 -8.91
N GLY A 147 -11.07 -8.39 -9.02
CA GLY A 147 -11.21 -7.44 -10.12
C GLY A 147 -11.13 -8.11 -11.47
N LYS A 148 -12.16 -7.87 -12.28
CA LYS A 148 -12.16 -8.25 -13.68
C LYS A 148 -10.99 -7.53 -14.34
N SER A 149 -10.06 -8.30 -14.93
CA SER A 149 -9.21 -7.75 -15.96
C SER A 149 -10.14 -7.36 -17.09
N GLU A 150 -10.33 -6.07 -17.32
CA GLU A 150 -10.76 -5.69 -18.67
C GLU A 150 -9.69 -6.20 -19.64
N GLU A 151 -10.13 -6.54 -20.83
CA GLU A 151 -9.38 -7.05 -21.99
C GLU A 151 -8.15 -6.18 -22.39
N GLU A 152 -7.80 -5.15 -21.60
CA GLU A 152 -6.96 -4.00 -21.94
C GLU A 152 -5.65 -3.87 -21.14
N THR A 153 -5.29 -4.82 -20.28
CA THR A 153 -3.95 -4.81 -19.63
C THR A 153 -3.16 -6.09 -19.92
N PRO A 154 -2.37 -6.15 -21.02
CA PRO A 154 -1.63 -7.35 -21.44
C PRO A 154 -0.56 -7.83 -20.44
N PHE A 155 -0.34 -7.09 -19.35
CA PHE A 155 0.66 -7.37 -18.32
C PHE A 155 0.05 -7.59 -16.93
N LEU A 156 -1.28 -7.69 -16.82
CA LEU A 156 -1.90 -8.04 -15.54
C LEU A 156 -1.78 -9.54 -15.31
N ALA A 157 -1.17 -9.94 -14.20
CA ALA A 157 -1.16 -11.33 -13.79
C ALA A 157 -2.58 -11.73 -13.34
N THR A 158 -3.36 -12.31 -14.25
CA THR A 158 -4.78 -12.66 -14.09
C THR A 158 -5.06 -13.80 -13.10
N THR A 159 -4.07 -14.23 -12.33
CA THR A 159 -4.29 -15.30 -11.36
C THR A 159 -5.09 -14.77 -10.18
N SER A 160 -6.23 -15.39 -9.90
CA SER A 160 -6.96 -15.26 -8.64
C SER A 160 -6.07 -15.55 -7.43
N PHE A 161 -6.52 -15.14 -6.25
CA PHE A 161 -5.88 -15.57 -5.01
C PHE A 161 -5.94 -17.10 -4.91
N LYS A 162 -4.84 -17.74 -4.52
CA LYS A 162 -4.74 -19.21 -4.43
C LYS A 162 -4.91 -19.64 -2.98
N ASP A 163 -6.17 -19.74 -2.53
CA ASP A 163 -6.50 -20.08 -1.13
C ASP A 163 -5.85 -21.39 -0.66
N ASP A 164 -5.92 -22.46 -1.46
CA ASP A 164 -5.31 -23.75 -1.10
C ASP A 164 -3.80 -23.65 -0.92
N LYS A 165 -3.14 -22.87 -1.78
CA LYS A 165 -1.69 -22.63 -1.67
C LYS A 165 -1.36 -21.81 -0.43
N TYR A 166 -2.16 -20.79 -0.13
CA TYR A 166 -1.97 -19.99 1.07
C TYR A 166 -2.16 -20.84 2.33
N LYS A 167 -3.24 -21.63 2.39
CA LYS A 167 -3.57 -22.51 3.51
C LYS A 167 -2.50 -23.58 3.74
N SER A 168 -2.09 -24.29 2.70
CA SER A 168 -1.03 -25.32 2.79
C SER A 168 0.30 -24.76 3.30
N VAL A 169 0.65 -23.52 2.96
CA VAL A 169 1.84 -22.84 3.52
C VAL A 169 1.64 -22.47 4.99
N LEU A 170 0.44 -22.02 5.38
CA LEU A 170 0.12 -21.75 6.78
C LEU A 170 0.16 -23.00 7.65
N ASP A 171 -0.25 -24.15 7.11
CA ASP A 171 -0.29 -25.44 7.80
C ASP A 171 1.11 -26.06 7.93
N ASN A 172 2.04 -25.75 7.01
CA ASN A 172 3.42 -26.26 7.03
C ASN A 172 4.46 -25.13 7.07
N ARG A 173 4.42 -24.29 8.11
CA ARG A 173 5.40 -23.20 8.27
C ARG A 173 6.81 -23.70 8.57
N SER A 174 6.95 -24.86 9.21
CA SER A 174 8.24 -25.47 9.55
C SER A 174 9.09 -25.83 8.32
N GLY A 175 8.47 -26.01 7.16
CA GLY A 175 9.18 -26.31 5.91
C GLY A 175 9.77 -25.08 5.20
N LEU A 176 9.53 -23.86 5.69
CA LEU A 176 9.97 -22.64 5.03
C LEU A 176 11.48 -22.39 5.23
N LYS A 177 12.18 -22.14 4.12
CA LYS A 177 13.56 -21.65 4.14
C LYS A 177 13.54 -20.12 4.13
N ILE A 178 13.92 -19.50 5.24
CA ILE A 178 13.89 -18.05 5.41
C ILE A 178 15.31 -17.50 5.33
N GLY A 179 15.63 -16.79 4.24
CA GLY A 179 16.83 -15.97 4.17
C GLY A 179 16.59 -14.64 4.88
N TYR A 180 17.59 -14.13 5.60
CA TYR A 180 17.54 -12.81 6.24
C TYR A 180 18.83 -12.03 5.96
N ILE A 181 18.70 -10.71 5.88
CA ILE A 181 19.81 -9.78 5.72
C ILE A 181 19.62 -8.69 6.76
N GLU A 182 20.47 -8.64 7.77
CA GLU A 182 20.34 -7.67 8.86
C GLU A 182 20.68 -6.24 8.41
N GLU A 183 21.64 -6.10 7.50
CA GLU A 183 22.14 -4.82 7.00
C GLU A 183 22.81 -5.05 5.65
N ILE A 184 22.70 -4.06 4.76
CA ILE A 184 23.44 -4.04 3.50
C ILE A 184 24.41 -2.85 3.49
N PRO A 185 25.54 -2.95 2.75
CA PRO A 185 26.44 -1.83 2.58
C PRO A 185 25.68 -0.57 2.17
N TYR A 186 26.03 0.57 2.76
CA TYR A 186 25.49 1.91 2.47
C TYR A 186 24.04 2.19 2.92
N LEU A 187 23.32 1.24 3.52
CA LEU A 187 22.01 1.50 4.16
C LEU A 187 22.05 1.07 5.63
N PRO A 188 22.58 1.93 6.52
CA PRO A 188 22.72 1.58 7.92
C PRO A 188 21.35 1.37 8.58
N VAL A 189 21.26 0.33 9.40
CA VAL A 189 20.01 -0.02 10.09
C VAL A 189 20.10 0.40 11.56
N SER A 190 19.04 1.04 12.07
CA SER A 190 19.00 1.49 13.47
C SER A 190 19.11 0.32 14.45
N PRO A 191 19.67 0.52 15.66
CA PRO A 191 19.77 -0.55 16.67
C PRO A 191 18.42 -1.18 17.04
N ALA A 192 17.34 -0.41 17.01
CA ALA A 192 16.00 -0.91 17.29
C ALA A 192 15.50 -1.90 16.21
N VAL A 193 15.76 -1.60 14.94
CA VAL A 193 15.39 -2.48 13.82
C VAL A 193 16.26 -3.73 13.82
N LYS A 194 17.57 -3.60 14.02
CA LYS A 194 18.50 -4.75 14.16
C LYS A 194 18.03 -5.71 15.25
N ARG A 195 17.66 -5.18 16.41
CA ARG A 195 17.12 -5.99 17.52
C ARG A 195 15.83 -6.69 17.11
N ALA A 196 14.89 -6.00 16.46
CA ALA A 196 13.62 -6.58 16.04
C ALA A 196 13.80 -7.72 15.00
N MET A 197 14.84 -7.67 14.17
CA MET A 197 15.12 -8.72 13.18
C MET A 197 15.72 -9.99 13.79
N ARG A 198 16.36 -9.88 14.96
CA ARG A 198 17.02 -11.00 15.66
C ARG A 198 16.10 -11.73 16.64
N GLN A 199 14.92 -11.18 16.93
CA GLN A 199 13.90 -11.76 17.82
C GLN A 199 12.95 -12.65 17.03
#